data_AF-A0A1H6BDU1-F1
#
_entry.id   AF-A0A1H6BDU1-F1
#
_cell.length_a   1.000
_cell.length_b   1.000
_cell.length_c   1.000
_cell.angle_alpha   90.00
_cell.angle_beta   90.00
_cell.angle_gamma   90.00
#
_symmetry.space_group_name_H-M   'P 1'
#
loop_
_entity.id
_entity.type
_entity.pdbx_description
1 polymer ?
#
loop_
_entity_poly.entity_id
_entity_poly.type
_entity_poly.pdbx_seq_one_letter_code
_entity_poly.pdbx_strand_id
1 'polypeptide(L)' 'MTITPYFTAAIKSAHLDSDQILMGSNEEALQLMVDCYYQGFDRIILQRENIHAEFFDLKNGMAGEILQKFANYRMQLRII' A
#
# COMPACT_ATOMS: atom_id res chain seq x y z
N MET A 1 5.06 6.51 -13.84
CA MET A 1 4.68 6.55 -12.41
C MET A 1 4.99 7.94 -11.90
N THR A 2 3.96 8.70 -11.53
CA THR A 2 4.09 10.11 -11.13
C THR A 2 3.62 10.23 -9.69
N ILE A 3 4.51 10.59 -8.76
CA ILE A 3 4.19 10.70 -7.34
C ILE A 3 3.89 12.17 -7.03
N THR A 4 2.67 12.46 -6.53
CA THR A 4 2.29 13.82 -6.11
C THR A 4 2.23 13.87 -4.58
N PRO A 5 3.11 14.63 -3.90
CA PRO A 5 3.17 14.64 -2.44
C PRO A 5 2.08 15.52 -1.81
N TYR A 6 1.43 15.04 -0.74
CA TYR A 6 0.49 15.79 0.09
C TYR A 6 1.06 15.95 1.51
N PHE A 7 1.22 17.19 1.98
CA PHE A 7 1.80 17.50 3.30
C PHE A 7 0.75 18.12 4.22
N THR A 8 0.41 17.42 5.30
CA THR A 8 -0.27 17.95 6.48
C THR A 8 0.51 17.48 7.70
N ALA A 9 0.82 18.39 8.63
CA ALA A 9 1.75 18.22 9.75
C ALA A 9 2.03 16.75 10.18
N ALA A 10 3.24 16.30 9.89
CA ALA A 10 3.99 15.15 10.44
C ALA A 10 3.79 13.71 9.90
N ILE A 11 3.10 13.46 8.78
CA ILE A 11 3.09 12.09 8.16
C ILE A 11 3.37 12.17 6.67
N LYS A 12 4.51 11.63 6.22
CA LYS A 12 4.83 11.55 4.78
C LYS A 12 4.01 10.42 4.15
N SER A 13 3.13 10.77 3.22
CA SER A 13 2.25 9.80 2.56
C SER A 13 2.59 9.68 1.07
N ALA A 14 2.75 8.45 0.59
CA ALA A 14 2.85 8.12 -0.83
C ALA A 14 1.44 7.90 -1.39
N HIS A 15 1.01 8.74 -2.34
CA HIS A 15 -0.18 8.48 -3.14
C HIS A 15 0.27 7.83 -4.46
N LEU A 16 -0.20 6.60 -4.69
CA LEU A 16 0.17 5.81 -5.85
C LEU A 16 -0.99 5.82 -6.83
N ASP A 17 -0.74 6.43 -7.98
CA ASP A 17 -1.69 6.55 -9.08
C ASP A 17 -1.17 5.75 -10.28
N SER A 18 -1.94 4.74 -10.69
CA SER A 18 -1.59 3.79 -11.74
C SER A 18 -2.86 3.16 -12.30
N ASP A 19 -2.85 2.80 -13.59
CA ASP A 19 -3.93 2.00 -14.19
C ASP A 19 -3.73 0.49 -14.00
N GLN A 20 -2.69 0.09 -13.25
CA GLN A 20 -2.29 -1.30 -13.04
C GLN A 20 -2.55 -1.75 -11.60
N ILE A 21 -2.68 -3.06 -11.44
CA ILE A 21 -2.61 -3.69 -10.12
C ILE A 21 -1.19 -3.53 -9.60
N LEU A 22 -1.05 -2.86 -8.46
CA LEU A 22 0.21 -2.67 -7.76
C LEU A 22 0.33 -3.65 -6.59
N MET A 23 -0.80 -4.14 -6.06
CA MET A 23 -0.87 -5.10 -4.96
C MET A 23 -1.70 -6.32 -5.36
N GLY A 24 -1.07 -7.26 -6.06
CA GLY A 24 -1.67 -8.53 -6.47
C GLY A 24 -1.19 -9.75 -5.69
N SER A 25 -0.04 -9.65 -5.04
CA SER A 25 0.48 -10.71 -4.18
C SER A 25 1.07 -10.17 -2.88
N ASN A 26 1.43 -11.10 -2.01
CA ASN A 26 2.11 -10.82 -0.76
C ASN A 26 3.50 -10.20 -0.96
N GLU A 27 4.19 -10.65 -2.01
CA GLU A 27 5.54 -10.19 -2.38
C GLU A 27 5.49 -8.78 -2.97
N GLU A 28 4.52 -8.51 -3.84
CA GLU A 28 4.30 -7.18 -4.41
C GLU A 28 3.92 -6.15 -3.34
N ALA A 29 3.06 -6.53 -2.39
CA ALA A 29 2.72 -5.68 -1.26
C ALA A 29 3.97 -5.33 -0.42
N LEU A 30 4.84 -6.31 -0.17
CA LEU A 30 6.10 -6.08 0.56
C LEU A 30 7.06 -5.19 -0.22
N GLN A 31 7.21 -5.43 -1.54
CA GLN A 31 8.08 -4.62 -2.39
C GLN A 31 7.62 -3.15 -2.39
N LEU A 32 6.32 -2.91 -2.53
CA LEU A 32 5.72 -1.58 -2.41
C LEU A 32 6.05 -0.89 -1.09
N MET A 33 5.94 -1.62 0.02
CA MET A 33 6.28 -1.11 1.35
C MET A 33 7.74 -0.72 1.44
N VAL A 34 8.64 -1.58 0.96
CA VAL A 34 10.08 -1.34 0.96
C VAL A 34 10.43 -0.10 0.12
N ASP A 35 9.86 0.01 -1.08
CA ASP A 35 10.11 1.15 -1.97
C ASP A 35 9.63 2.48 -1.37
N CYS A 36 8.45 2.48 -0.74
CA CYS A 36 7.92 3.65 -0.05
C CYS A 36 8.76 3.99 1.20
N TYR A 37 9.18 2.98 1.96
CA TYR A 37 10.01 3.14 3.15
C TYR A 37 11.37 3.75 2.82
N TYR A 38 12.05 3.28 1.77
CA TYR A 38 13.33 3.84 1.33
C TYR A 38 13.22 5.30 0.86
N GLN A 39 12.06 5.70 0.35
CA GLN A 39 11.76 7.09 -0.01
C GLN A 39 11.34 7.94 1.20
N GLY A 40 11.24 7.33 2.39
CA GLY A 40 10.92 8.00 3.64
C GLY A 40 9.43 8.31 3.81
N PHE A 41 8.54 7.52 3.20
CA PHE A 41 7.10 7.61 3.44
C PHE A 41 6.67 6.66 4.57
N ASP A 42 5.78 7.16 5.44
CA ASP A 42 5.23 6.42 6.58
C ASP A 42 3.85 5.81 6.26
N ARG A 43 3.21 6.29 5.20
CA ARG A 43 1.85 5.91 4.78
C ARG A 43 1.78 5.69 3.27
N ILE A 44 1.02 4.68 2.86
CA ILE A 44 0.70 4.38 1.47
C ILE A 44 -0.79 4.59 1.26
N ILE A 45 -1.15 5.32 0.20
CA ILE A 45 -2.52 5.55 -0.25
C ILE A 45 -2.65 4.91 -1.64
N LEU A 46 -3.55 3.93 -1.75
CA LEU A 46 -3.85 3.20 -2.99
C LEU A 46 -5.33 3.36 -3.33
N GLN A 47 -5.64 3.44 -4.62
CA GLN A 47 -7.01 3.29 -5.09
C GLN A 47 -7.42 1.83 -5.03
N ARG A 48 -8.71 1.56 -4.83
CA ARG A 48 -9.25 0.20 -4.86
C ARG A 48 -8.83 -0.57 -6.12
N GLU A 49 -8.78 0.13 -7.26
CA GLU A 49 -8.43 -0.39 -8.58
C GLU A 49 -6.97 -0.84 -8.68
N ASN A 50 -6.09 -0.39 -7.79
CA ASN A 50 -4.68 -0.83 -7.73
C ASN A 50 -4.47 -2.09 -6.91
N ILE A 51 -5.52 -2.62 -6.31
CA ILE A 51 -5.47 -3.78 -5.43
C ILE A 51 -6.23 -4.93 -6.08
N HIS A 52 -5.61 -6.10 -6.15
CA HIS A 52 -6.26 -7.26 -6.76
C HIS A 52 -7.53 -7.64 -6.00
N ALA A 53 -8.56 -8.04 -6.74
CA ALA A 53 -9.90 -8.27 -6.18
C ALA A 53 -9.92 -9.30 -5.03
N GLU A 54 -9.02 -10.28 -5.09
CA GLU A 54 -8.84 -11.29 -4.04
C GLU A 54 -8.46 -10.71 -2.68
N PHE A 55 -7.80 -9.56 -2.61
CA PHE A 55 -7.56 -8.87 -1.35
C PHE A 55 -8.87 -8.61 -0.59
N PHE A 56 -9.96 -8.29 -1.32
CA PHE A 56 -11.26 -8.00 -0.71
C PHE A 56 -12.07 -9.27 -0.40
N ASP A 57 -11.66 -10.44 -0.88
CA ASP A 57 -12.22 -11.72 -0.47
C ASP A 57 -11.53 -12.21 0.81
N LEU A 58 -12.02 -11.75 1.96
CA LEU A 58 -11.43 -12.05 3.27
C LEU A 58 -11.35 -13.55 3.59
N LYS A 59 -12.10 -14.41 2.89
CA LYS A 59 -12.09 -15.86 3.12
C LYS A 59 -10.79 -16.52 2.67
N ASN A 60 -10.09 -15.95 1.69
CA ASN A 60 -8.85 -16.52 1.18
C ASN A 60 -7.62 -16.21 2.06
N GLY A 61 -7.75 -15.31 3.04
CA GLY A 61 -6.68 -14.93 3.97
C GLY A 61 -5.64 -13.92 3.45
N MET A 62 -5.67 -13.57 2.16
CA MET A 62 -4.70 -12.67 1.52
C MET A 62 -4.62 -11.30 2.22
N ALA A 63 -5.77 -10.67 2.49
CA ALA A 63 -5.81 -9.40 3.20
C ALA A 63 -5.16 -9.49 4.59
N GLY A 64 -5.39 -10.58 5.31
CA GLY A 64 -4.79 -10.79 6.63
C GLY A 64 -3.27 -10.82 6.57
N GLU A 65 -2.71 -11.60 5.64
CA GLU A 65 -1.25 -11.71 5.46
C GLU A 65 -0.59 -10.38 5.07
N ILE A 66 -1.24 -9.62 4.19
CA ILE A 66 -0.75 -8.32 3.74
C ILE A 66 -0.87 -7.28 4.84
N LEU A 67 -2.03 -7.14 5.48
CA LEU A 67 -2.26 -6.17 6.55
C LEU A 67 -1.37 -6.45 7.78
N GLN A 68 -1.06 -7.72 8.06
CA GLN A 68 -0.12 -8.09 9.10
C GLN A 68 1.30 -7.55 8.81
N LYS A 69 1.74 -7.50 7.55
CA LYS A 69 3.01 -6.87 7.19
C LYS A 69 2.97 -5.37 7.47
N PHE A 70 1.93 -4.67 7.01
CA PHE A 70 1.75 -3.24 7.33
C PHE A 70 1.86 -2.96 8.83
N ALA A 71 1.24 -3.81 9.66
CA ALA A 71 1.37 -3.72 11.11
C ALA A 71 2.81 -3.99 11.62
N ASN A 72 3.46 -5.07 11.15
CA ASN A 72 4.81 -5.45 11.57
C ASN A 72 5.85 -4.36 11.25
N TYR A 73 5.76 -3.76 10.07
CA TYR A 73 6.65 -2.68 9.62
C TYR A 73 6.19 -1.29 10.06
N ARG A 74 5.09 -1.19 10.82
CA ARG A 74 4.51 0.07 11.32
C ARG A 74 4.20 1.09 10.22
N MET A 75 3.86 0.61 9.03
CA MET A 75 3.42 1.45 7.91
C MET A 75 1.90 1.48 7.85
N GLN A 76 1.34 2.63 7.49
CA GLN A 76 -0.11 2.79 7.38
C GLN A 76 -0.58 2.60 5.94
N LEU A 77 -1.57 1.74 5.72
CA LEU A 77 -2.27 1.62 4.45
C LEU A 77 -3.59 2.38 4.51
N ARG A 78 -3.86 3.20 3.49
CA ARG A 78 -5.17 3.79 3.23
C ARG A 78 -5.64 3.36 1.84
N ILE A 79 -6.84 2.82 1.77
CA ILE A 79 -7.50 2.49 0.50
C ILE A 79 -8.57 3.56 0.26
N ILE A 80 -8.56 4.19 -0.91
CA ILE A 80 -9.53 5.22 -1.33
C ILE A 80 -10.35 4.79 -2.53
#